data_AF-A0A7C5AK67-F1
#
_entry.id   AF-A0A7C5AK67-F1
#
_cell.length_a   1.000
_cell.length_b   1.000
_cell.length_c   1.000
_cell.angle_alpha   90.00
_cell.angle_beta   90.00
_cell.angle_gamma   90.00
#
_symmetry.space_group_name_H-M   'P 1'
#
loop_
_entity.id
_entity.type
_entity.pdbx_description
1 polymer ?
#
loop_
_entity_poly.entity_id
_entity_poly.type
_entity_poly.pdbx_seq_one_letter_code
_entity_poly.pdbx_strand_id
1 'polypeptide(L)'
;MQKRRFTGKIRTDPWDSLAQGPREVMASIWEDYLVDLLGGSLKEPRHRVLRRRVEEAADYSKIYRDWNNLPPEDRGEAWRRLVTTARRHFEASRDECLRCGECCVRSGPPLLVQDLPLLHREVITMNEVYTLRVGERVISRDNTPMTLAEERLMIREVPGTRQCTFYRVATQSCRIYPDRPEYCRRQQCWGEPPPPPAPEELLTRRHLLKEVPEMWDLITAHEERCHLPRLRHSLEEVAAGREEAGDLLFDALHFDHYLRKMLEEEWGLSGAATELLLGRPLTCFLKDLGLQATLTPEGSYRLTPRCTSC
;
A
#
# COMPACT_ATOMS: atom_id res chain seq x y z
N MET A 1 4.14 23.58 39.01
CA MET A 1 2.82 24.15 38.61
C MET A 1 2.88 24.54 37.15
N GLN A 2 1.91 24.06 36.38
CA GLN A 2 1.68 24.42 34.98
C GLN A 2 1.54 25.95 34.81
N LYS A 3 2.12 26.50 33.75
CA LYS A 3 1.49 27.62 33.04
C LYS A 3 1.13 27.14 31.65
N ARG A 4 -0.14 26.77 31.51
CA ARG A 4 -0.79 26.47 30.24
C ARG A 4 -1.03 27.76 29.45
N ARG A 5 -0.86 27.62 28.13
CA ARG A 5 -1.58 28.27 27.02
C ARG A 5 -1.41 29.77 26.82
N PHE A 6 -0.76 30.11 25.71
CA PHE A 6 -1.28 31.18 24.85
C PHE A 6 -2.26 30.55 23.84
N THR A 7 -3.53 30.89 23.98
CA THR A 7 -4.65 30.58 23.08
C THR A 7 -5.11 31.86 22.39
N GLY A 8 -4.20 32.51 21.68
CA GLY A 8 -4.52 33.72 20.93
C GLY A 8 -4.93 33.35 19.52
N LYS A 9 -6.23 33.33 19.24
CA LYS A 9 -6.69 33.74 17.90
C LYS A 9 -6.02 35.09 17.64
N ILE A 10 -5.29 35.23 16.54
CA ILE A 10 -4.69 36.48 16.09
C ILE A 10 -5.82 37.53 16.05
N ARG A 11 -5.89 38.41 17.06
CA ARG A 11 -6.93 39.46 17.20
C ARG A 11 -6.50 40.78 16.56
N THR A 12 -5.26 40.85 16.08
CA THR A 12 -4.59 41.96 15.39
C THR A 12 -4.35 41.58 13.94
N ASP A 13 -4.18 42.55 13.04
CA ASP A 13 -3.80 42.26 11.64
C ASP A 13 -2.56 41.34 11.60
N PRO A 14 -2.58 40.21 10.88
CA PRO A 14 -1.41 39.35 10.68
C PRO A 14 -0.16 40.14 10.25
N TRP A 15 -0.32 41.24 9.51
CA TRP A 15 0.77 42.10 9.09
C TRP A 15 1.45 42.83 10.26
N ASP A 16 0.67 43.42 11.18
CA ASP A 16 1.21 44.04 12.39
C ASP A 16 1.94 43.03 13.27
N SER A 17 1.38 41.82 13.34
CA SER A 17 1.92 40.71 14.11
C SER A 17 3.26 40.22 13.55
N LEU A 18 3.42 40.19 12.22
CA LEU A 18 4.69 39.89 11.56
C LEU A 18 5.72 41.02 11.72
N ALA A 19 5.27 42.28 11.65
CA ALA A 19 6.15 43.44 11.76
C ALA A 19 6.77 43.55 13.16
N GLN A 20 5.97 43.34 14.22
CA GLN A 20 6.39 43.61 15.62
C GLN A 20 6.66 42.34 16.42
N GLY A 21 6.12 41.19 16.02
CA GLY A 21 6.20 39.95 16.77
C GLY A 21 7.58 39.27 16.70
N PRO A 22 7.91 38.42 17.71
CA PRO A 22 9.10 37.59 17.67
C PRO A 22 8.95 36.44 16.66
N ARG A 23 10.04 35.73 16.39
CA ARG A 23 10.09 34.59 15.45
C ARG A 23 9.08 33.49 15.74
N GLU A 24 8.69 33.29 16.99
CA GLU A 24 7.66 32.31 17.39
C GLU A 24 6.27 32.72 16.88
N VAL A 25 5.97 34.03 16.84
CA VAL A 25 4.74 34.54 16.24
C VAL A 25 4.78 34.33 14.73
N MET A 26 5.89 34.65 14.07
CA MET A 26 6.05 34.38 12.62
C MET A 26 5.90 32.88 12.32
N ALA A 27 6.49 32.00 13.10
CA ALA A 27 6.37 30.56 12.91
C ALA A 27 4.93 30.06 13.10
N SER A 28 4.19 30.59 14.07
CA SER A 28 2.76 30.27 14.23
C SER A 28 1.96 30.71 13.00
N ILE A 29 2.16 31.95 12.53
CA ILE A 29 1.47 32.47 11.34
C ILE A 29 1.85 31.67 10.09
N TRP A 30 3.12 31.23 9.98
CA TRP A 30 3.59 30.36 8.92
C TRP A 30 2.91 28.98 8.92
N GLU A 31 2.77 28.37 10.10
CA GLU A 31 2.07 27.09 10.22
C GLU A 31 0.59 27.22 9.85
N ASP A 32 -0.09 28.26 10.33
CA ASP A 32 -1.48 28.55 9.97
C ASP A 32 -1.62 28.77 8.45
N TYR A 33 -0.72 29.57 7.85
CA TYR A 33 -0.68 29.80 6.41
C TYR A 33 -0.51 28.50 5.61
N LEU A 34 0.39 27.61 6.04
CA LEU A 34 0.60 26.32 5.39
C LEU A 34 -0.61 25.39 5.55
N VAL A 35 -1.27 25.37 6.72
CA VAL A 35 -2.50 24.59 6.93
C VAL A 35 -3.58 25.06 5.96
N ASP A 36 -3.77 26.37 5.82
CA ASP A 36 -4.76 26.95 4.91
C ASP A 36 -4.42 26.68 3.45
N LEU A 37 -3.16 26.86 3.04
CA LEU A 37 -2.71 26.62 1.67
C LEU A 37 -2.85 25.15 1.26
N LEU A 38 -2.52 24.23 2.16
CA LEU A 38 -2.54 22.80 1.90
C LEU A 38 -3.92 22.16 2.11
N GLY A 39 -4.84 22.86 2.78
CA GLY A 39 -6.20 22.39 3.04
C GLY A 39 -6.27 21.19 3.99
N GLY A 40 -5.30 21.03 4.89
CA GLY A 40 -5.19 19.83 5.72
C GLY A 40 -4.08 19.86 6.77
N SER A 41 -3.85 18.72 7.41
CA SER A 41 -2.91 18.62 8.53
C SER A 41 -1.47 18.57 8.05
N LEU A 42 -0.59 19.41 8.61
CA LEU A 42 0.85 19.37 8.33
C LEU A 42 1.53 18.06 8.75
N LYS A 43 0.85 17.20 9.51
CA LYS A 43 1.36 15.89 9.94
C LYS A 43 1.23 14.82 8.85
N GLU A 44 0.35 15.04 7.87
CA GLU A 44 0.18 14.10 6.76
C GLU A 44 1.51 13.91 6.01
N PRO A 45 1.86 12.67 5.60
CA PRO A 45 3.15 12.42 4.96
C PRO A 45 3.40 13.32 3.74
N ARG A 46 2.37 13.57 2.93
CA ARG A 46 2.46 14.47 1.77
C ARG A 46 2.79 15.90 2.19
N HIS A 47 2.06 16.46 3.16
CA HIS A 47 2.28 17.81 3.66
C HIS A 47 3.64 17.98 4.34
N ARG A 48 4.12 16.97 5.06
CA ARG A 48 5.48 16.98 5.63
C ARG A 48 6.57 17.09 4.57
N VAL A 49 6.44 16.35 3.46
CA VAL A 49 7.39 16.44 2.34
C VAL A 49 7.33 17.81 1.68
N LEU A 50 6.12 18.32 1.43
CA LEU A 50 5.96 19.63 0.79
C LEU A 50 6.47 20.77 1.66
N ARG A 51 6.13 20.79 2.97
CA ARG A 51 6.65 21.75 3.95
C ARG A 51 8.18 21.77 3.93
N ARG A 52 8.82 20.60 4.01
CA ARG A 52 10.28 20.50 3.98
C ARG A 52 10.87 21.13 2.72
N ARG A 53 10.35 20.79 1.53
CA ARG A 53 10.83 21.33 0.25
C ARG A 53 10.67 22.87 0.19
N VAL A 54 9.55 23.38 0.67
CA VAL A 54 9.28 24.83 0.72
C VAL A 54 10.23 25.53 1.68
N GLU A 55 10.40 24.99 2.90
CA GLU A 55 11.25 25.57 3.93
C GLU A 55 12.74 25.54 3.54
N GLU A 56 13.19 24.46 2.88
CA GLU A 56 14.52 24.37 2.28
C GLU A 56 14.70 25.41 1.15
N ALA A 57 13.75 25.50 0.22
CA ALA A 57 13.84 26.40 -0.93
C ALA A 57 13.73 27.89 -0.56
N ALA A 58 13.08 28.22 0.55
CA ALA A 58 12.89 29.60 1.02
C ALA A 58 13.94 30.06 2.06
N ASP A 59 14.88 29.18 2.43
CA ASP A 59 15.83 29.37 3.54
C ASP A 59 15.14 29.66 4.89
N TYR A 60 14.06 28.93 5.19
CA TYR A 60 13.26 29.16 6.41
C TYR A 60 14.11 29.11 7.67
N SER A 61 15.08 28.18 7.78
CA SER A 61 15.96 28.09 8.96
C SER A 61 16.78 29.36 9.20
N LYS A 62 17.20 30.04 8.12
CA LYS A 62 17.89 31.34 8.21
C LYS A 62 16.91 32.43 8.63
N ILE A 63 15.76 32.51 7.97
CA ILE A 63 14.69 33.47 8.31
C ILE A 63 14.33 33.37 9.79
N TYR A 64 14.03 32.16 10.27
CA TYR A 64 13.62 31.92 11.65
C TYR A 64 14.69 32.33 12.68
N ARG A 65 15.96 32.04 12.39
CA ARG A 65 17.08 32.40 13.27
C ARG A 65 17.28 33.90 13.34
N ASP A 66 17.20 34.59 12.21
CA ASP A 66 17.57 36.00 12.08
C ASP A 66 16.37 36.94 12.37
N TRP A 67 15.14 36.43 12.34
CA TRP A 67 13.88 37.19 12.36
C TRP A 67 13.82 38.32 13.39
N ASN A 68 14.20 38.04 14.64
CA ASN A 68 14.12 39.02 15.72
C ASN A 68 15.02 40.25 15.47
N ASN A 69 16.08 40.08 14.69
CA ASN A 69 17.06 41.12 14.37
C ASN A 69 16.79 41.79 13.01
N LEU A 70 15.83 41.29 12.22
CA LEU A 70 15.49 41.87 10.93
C LEU A 70 14.68 43.17 11.14
N PRO A 71 15.04 44.26 10.43
CA PRO A 71 14.18 45.43 10.26
C PRO A 71 12.79 45.05 9.71
N PRO A 72 11.74 45.85 9.99
CA PRO A 72 10.39 45.57 9.50
C PRO A 72 10.30 45.37 7.97
N GLU A 73 11.05 46.14 7.15
CA GLU A 73 11.07 45.93 5.70
C GLU A 73 11.57 44.54 5.30
N ASP A 74 12.67 44.10 5.91
CA ASP A 74 13.31 42.81 5.62
C ASP A 74 12.44 41.64 6.09
N ARG A 75 11.68 41.81 7.19
CA ARG A 75 10.66 40.83 7.63
C ARG A 75 9.58 40.67 6.58
N GLY A 76 9.11 41.78 5.99
CA GLY A 76 8.13 41.77 4.91
C GLY A 76 8.64 41.05 3.66
N GLU A 77 9.89 41.27 3.27
CA GLU A 77 10.53 40.58 2.15
C GLU A 77 10.72 39.07 2.43
N ALA A 78 11.22 38.72 3.61
CA ALA A 78 11.38 37.33 4.04
C ALA A 78 10.03 36.59 4.05
N TRP A 79 8.98 37.22 4.57
CA TRP A 79 7.63 36.66 4.56
C TRP A 79 7.09 36.49 3.14
N ARG A 80 7.25 37.51 2.28
CA ARG A 80 6.88 37.41 0.86
C ARG A 80 7.59 36.26 0.18
N ARG A 81 8.89 36.08 0.43
CA ARG A 81 9.66 34.94 -0.10
C ARG A 81 9.08 33.60 0.34
N LEU A 82 8.74 33.44 1.62
CA LEU A 82 8.13 32.20 2.14
C LEU A 82 6.81 31.90 1.44
N VAL A 83 5.90 32.87 1.41
CA VAL A 83 4.56 32.73 0.83
C VAL A 83 4.62 32.45 -0.69
N THR A 84 5.43 33.21 -1.44
CA THR A 84 5.57 33.02 -2.89
C THR A 84 6.20 31.66 -3.20
N THR A 85 7.20 31.24 -2.43
CA THR A 85 7.83 29.92 -2.58
C THR A 85 6.82 28.80 -2.28
N ALA A 86 6.07 28.92 -1.18
CA ALA A 86 5.03 27.96 -0.83
C ALA A 86 4.00 27.77 -1.93
N ARG A 87 3.43 28.88 -2.44
CA ARG A 87 2.43 28.83 -3.51
C ARG A 87 2.98 28.15 -4.76
N ARG A 88 4.17 28.54 -5.20
CA ARG A 88 4.83 27.92 -6.37
C ARG A 88 5.02 26.42 -6.21
N HIS A 89 5.54 25.98 -5.06
CA HIS A 89 5.75 24.55 -4.81
C HIS A 89 4.45 23.78 -4.64
N PHE A 90 3.44 24.38 -4.01
CA PHE A 90 2.11 23.79 -3.91
C PHE A 90 1.52 23.59 -5.31
N GLU A 91 1.46 24.65 -6.12
CA GLU A 91 0.96 24.64 -7.50
C GLU A 91 1.68 23.60 -8.36
N ALA A 92 3.02 23.60 -8.35
CA ALA A 92 3.82 22.62 -9.09
C ALA A 92 3.63 21.17 -8.62
N SER A 93 3.10 20.96 -7.42
CA SER A 93 2.87 19.62 -6.87
C SER A 93 1.44 19.13 -7.03
N ARG A 94 0.51 19.94 -7.54
CA ARG A 94 -0.95 19.68 -7.48
C ARG A 94 -1.39 18.42 -8.20
N ASP A 95 -0.61 17.90 -9.13
CA ASP A 95 -0.94 16.77 -9.99
C ASP A 95 0.18 15.71 -10.06
N GLU A 96 1.11 15.73 -9.10
CA GLU A 96 2.21 14.77 -9.04
C GLU A 96 2.36 14.02 -7.71
N CYS A 97 2.99 12.85 -7.82
CA CYS A 97 3.40 12.06 -6.67
C CYS A 97 4.69 12.64 -6.07
N LEU A 98 4.57 13.25 -4.89
CA LEU A 98 5.69 13.80 -4.11
C LEU A 98 6.63 12.74 -3.52
N ARG A 99 6.36 11.44 -3.75
CA ARG A 99 7.08 10.31 -3.16
C ARG A 99 7.07 10.33 -1.63
N CYS A 100 5.96 10.78 -1.04
CA CYS A 100 5.80 10.82 0.42
C CYS A 100 5.73 9.44 1.08
N GLY A 101 5.49 8.38 0.30
CA GLY A 101 5.45 7.00 0.77
C GLY A 101 4.12 6.56 1.38
N GLU A 102 3.16 7.46 1.57
CA GLU A 102 1.90 7.17 2.27
C GLU A 102 1.14 5.98 1.68
N CYS A 103 0.87 6.01 0.37
CA CYS A 103 0.21 4.89 -0.30
C CYS A 103 1.11 3.64 -0.39
N CYS A 104 2.44 3.83 -0.45
CA CYS A 104 3.42 2.76 -0.60
C CYS A 104 3.59 1.91 0.67
N VAL A 105 3.26 2.45 1.85
CA VAL A 105 3.30 1.71 3.12
C VAL A 105 1.94 1.15 3.54
N ARG A 106 0.87 1.48 2.81
CA ARG A 106 -0.49 1.04 3.10
C ARG A 106 -0.87 -0.24 2.37
N SER A 107 -0.48 -0.40 1.10
CA SER A 107 -0.59 -1.67 0.39
C SER A 107 0.23 -1.68 -0.90
N GLY A 108 0.58 -2.89 -1.35
CA GLY A 108 1.01 -3.11 -2.73
C GLY A 108 -0.10 -2.72 -3.73
N PRO A 109 0.24 -2.14 -4.90
CA PRO A 109 -0.73 -1.90 -5.96
C PRO A 109 -1.16 -3.23 -6.63
N PRO A 110 -2.44 -3.37 -7.04
CA PRO A 110 -2.79 -4.35 -8.06
C PRO A 110 -2.15 -3.94 -9.40
N LEU A 111 -1.87 -4.94 -10.23
CA LEU A 111 -1.43 -4.75 -11.61
C LEU A 111 -2.63 -4.68 -12.54
N LEU A 112 -2.57 -3.76 -13.50
CA LEU A 112 -3.57 -3.59 -14.55
C LEU A 112 -3.04 -4.15 -15.88
N VAL A 113 -3.92 -4.38 -16.85
CA VAL A 113 -3.54 -4.96 -18.16
C VAL A 113 -2.40 -4.16 -18.82
N GLN A 114 -2.38 -2.84 -18.63
CA GLN A 114 -1.33 -1.94 -19.12
C GLN A 114 0.05 -2.21 -18.50
N ASP A 115 0.11 -2.91 -17.37
CA ASP A 115 1.34 -3.29 -16.68
C ASP A 115 1.98 -4.59 -17.21
N LEU A 116 1.32 -5.30 -18.14
CA LEU A 116 1.87 -6.51 -18.78
C LEU A 116 3.31 -6.32 -19.32
N PRO A 117 3.67 -5.21 -20.01
CA PRO A 117 5.03 -4.97 -20.47
C PRO A 117 6.07 -4.80 -19.33
N LEU A 118 5.67 -4.56 -18.08
CA LEU A 118 6.59 -4.52 -16.94
C LEU A 118 7.11 -5.92 -16.59
N LEU A 119 6.28 -6.95 -16.76
CA LEU A 119 6.64 -8.34 -16.55
C LEU A 119 7.46 -8.88 -17.73
N HIS A 120 7.06 -8.60 -18.98
CA HIS A 120 7.81 -9.04 -20.16
C HIS A 120 9.23 -8.45 -20.25
N ARG A 121 9.44 -7.24 -19.73
CA ARG A 121 10.76 -6.58 -19.70
C ARG A 121 11.52 -6.83 -18.39
N GLU A 122 11.00 -7.68 -17.51
CA GLU A 122 11.57 -7.99 -16.19
C GLU A 122 11.83 -6.77 -15.29
N VAL A 123 11.09 -5.68 -15.49
CA VAL A 123 11.08 -4.55 -14.53
C VAL A 123 10.46 -4.99 -13.21
N ILE A 124 9.44 -5.83 -13.32
CA ILE A 124 8.82 -6.58 -12.22
C ILE A 124 9.04 -8.05 -12.53
N THR A 125 9.58 -8.80 -11.58
CA THR A 125 9.80 -10.25 -11.75
C THR A 125 8.62 -11.07 -11.22
N MET A 126 8.50 -12.33 -11.65
CA MET A 126 7.49 -13.25 -11.11
C MET A 126 7.59 -13.43 -9.59
N ASN A 127 8.79 -13.31 -9.02
CA ASN A 127 9.02 -13.42 -7.58
C ASN A 127 8.55 -12.17 -6.81
N GLU A 128 8.24 -11.07 -7.49
CA GLU A 128 7.80 -9.80 -6.88
C GLU A 128 6.28 -9.60 -6.98
N VAL A 129 5.56 -10.56 -7.57
CA VAL A 129 4.10 -10.56 -7.74
C VAL A 129 3.52 -11.81 -7.08
N TYR A 130 2.28 -11.71 -6.64
CA TYR A 130 1.50 -12.86 -6.17
C TYR A 130 0.04 -12.73 -6.61
N THR A 131 -0.67 -13.85 -6.63
CA THR A 131 -2.08 -13.87 -7.01
C THR A 131 -2.98 -13.87 -5.78
N LEU A 132 -3.92 -12.93 -5.74
CA LEU A 132 -5.12 -13.02 -4.93
C LEU A 132 -6.24 -13.59 -5.79
N ARG A 133 -6.81 -14.70 -5.34
CA ARG A 133 -7.85 -15.47 -6.03
C ARG A 133 -9.25 -15.00 -5.66
N VAL A 134 -10.23 -15.37 -6.48
CA VAL A 134 -11.65 -15.17 -6.18
C VAL A 134 -11.98 -15.84 -4.85
N GLY A 135 -12.70 -15.15 -3.97
CA GLY A 135 -13.07 -15.65 -2.64
C GLY A 135 -12.04 -15.41 -1.53
N GLU A 136 -10.86 -14.87 -1.84
CA GLU A 136 -9.89 -14.38 -0.86
C GLU A 136 -10.48 -13.20 -0.08
N ARG A 137 -10.19 -13.14 1.24
CA ARG A 137 -10.49 -11.98 2.07
C ARG A 137 -9.33 -11.00 2.02
N VAL A 138 -9.64 -9.74 1.75
CA VAL A 138 -8.66 -8.66 1.71
C VAL A 138 -9.15 -7.48 2.55
N ILE A 139 -8.21 -6.64 2.97
CA ILE A 139 -8.51 -5.37 3.61
C ILE A 139 -8.29 -4.29 2.57
N SER A 140 -9.33 -3.51 2.27
CA SER A 140 -9.25 -2.38 1.36
C SER A 140 -8.27 -1.31 1.89
N ARG A 141 -7.98 -0.29 1.08
CA ARG A 141 -7.15 0.86 1.52
C ARG A 141 -7.77 1.59 2.71
N ASP A 142 -9.10 1.60 2.78
CA ASP A 142 -9.88 2.26 3.83
C ASP A 142 -10.11 1.36 5.05
N ASN A 143 -9.35 0.27 5.15
CA ASN A 143 -9.43 -0.74 6.21
C ASN A 143 -10.77 -1.47 6.29
N THR A 144 -11.50 -1.56 5.18
CA THR A 144 -12.74 -2.34 5.09
C THR A 144 -12.42 -3.76 4.66
N PRO A 145 -12.80 -4.79 5.45
CA PRO A 145 -12.72 -6.17 4.99
C PRO A 145 -13.67 -6.39 3.81
N MET A 146 -13.19 -7.07 2.78
CA MET A 146 -14.00 -7.48 1.64
C MET A 146 -13.56 -8.85 1.13
N THR A 147 -14.48 -9.56 0.49
CA THR A 147 -14.17 -10.78 -0.27
C THR A 147 -14.03 -10.39 -1.74
N LEU A 148 -12.96 -10.87 -2.39
CA LEU A 148 -12.74 -10.59 -3.81
C LEU A 148 -13.74 -11.36 -4.69
N ALA A 149 -14.37 -10.66 -5.64
CA ALA A 149 -15.18 -11.27 -6.69
C ALA A 149 -14.34 -11.63 -7.92
N GLU A 150 -13.14 -11.05 -8.02
CA GLU A 150 -12.24 -11.16 -9.16
C GLU A 150 -10.80 -11.45 -8.72
N GLU A 151 -10.03 -12.08 -9.63
CA GLU A 151 -8.60 -12.30 -9.43
C GLU A 151 -7.84 -10.96 -9.48
N ARG A 152 -6.81 -10.82 -8.63
CA ARG A 152 -5.89 -9.68 -8.68
C ARG A 152 -4.44 -10.14 -8.60
N LEU A 153 -3.63 -9.75 -9.57
CA LEU A 153 -2.18 -9.82 -9.45
C LEU A 153 -1.68 -8.62 -8.66
N MET A 154 -0.97 -8.88 -7.57
CA MET A 154 -0.55 -7.85 -6.62
C MET A 154 0.96 -7.78 -6.55
N ILE A 155 1.51 -6.57 -6.50
CA ILE A 155 2.90 -6.36 -6.10
C ILE A 155 3.07 -6.78 -4.64
N ARG A 156 4.13 -7.53 -4.36
CA ARG A 156 4.44 -8.01 -3.01
C ARG A 156 4.67 -6.89 -2.01
N GLU A 157 4.40 -7.24 -0.76
CA GLU A 157 4.68 -6.43 0.40
C GLU A 157 5.88 -6.99 1.17
N VAL A 158 6.61 -6.13 1.88
CA VAL A 158 7.70 -6.54 2.77
C VAL A 158 7.10 -7.41 3.88
N PRO A 159 7.63 -8.62 4.13
CA PRO A 159 7.07 -9.56 5.10
C PRO A 159 6.78 -8.92 6.46
N GLY A 160 5.60 -9.18 7.01
CA GLY A 160 5.16 -8.62 8.29
C GLY A 160 4.70 -7.16 8.23
N THR A 161 4.66 -6.55 7.05
CA THR A 161 4.22 -5.16 6.83
C THR A 161 3.29 -5.08 5.62
N ARG A 162 2.70 -3.90 5.38
CA ARG A 162 1.96 -3.58 4.14
C ARG A 162 2.77 -2.75 3.15
N GLN A 163 4.09 -2.66 3.35
CA GLN A 163 4.96 -1.84 2.53
C GLN A 163 5.25 -2.53 1.21
N CYS A 164 4.94 -1.87 0.09
CA CYS A 164 5.37 -2.28 -1.24
C CYS A 164 6.89 -2.52 -1.29
N THR A 165 7.31 -3.69 -1.79
CA THR A 165 8.72 -4.10 -1.86
C THR A 165 9.62 -3.19 -2.72
N PHE A 166 9.03 -2.42 -3.63
CA PHE A 166 9.77 -1.44 -4.44
C PHE A 166 10.01 -0.10 -3.73
N TYR A 167 9.28 0.20 -2.65
CA TYR A 167 9.47 1.43 -1.88
C TYR A 167 10.56 1.26 -0.83
N ARG A 168 11.47 2.23 -0.76
CA ARG A 168 12.54 2.34 0.25
C ARG A 168 12.20 3.49 1.18
N VAL A 169 11.76 3.16 2.40
CA VAL A 169 11.39 4.15 3.43
C VAL A 169 12.56 5.06 3.78
N ALA A 170 13.77 4.48 3.96
CA ALA A 170 14.96 5.22 4.39
C ALA A 170 15.33 6.39 3.46
N THR A 171 15.10 6.23 2.16
CA THR A 171 15.44 7.22 1.12
C THR A 171 14.21 7.88 0.50
N GLN A 172 13.00 7.56 0.99
CA GLN A 172 11.72 8.02 0.43
C GLN A 172 11.63 7.84 -1.10
N SER A 173 12.08 6.69 -1.61
CA SER A 173 12.23 6.45 -3.05
C SER A 173 11.59 5.13 -3.50
N CYS A 174 11.00 5.12 -4.70
CA CYS A 174 10.55 3.89 -5.37
C CYS A 174 11.60 3.46 -6.41
N ARG A 175 12.04 2.20 -6.35
CA ARG A 175 13.08 1.65 -7.25
C ARG A 175 12.65 1.61 -8.72
N ILE A 176 11.36 1.48 -8.97
CA ILE A 176 10.76 1.44 -10.31
C ILE A 176 9.92 2.68 -10.61
N TYR A 177 10.20 3.85 -10.00
CA TYR A 177 9.32 5.02 -10.15
C TYR A 177 9.02 5.42 -11.61
N PRO A 178 10.00 5.43 -12.54
CA PRO A 178 9.73 5.73 -13.96
C PRO A 178 8.79 4.71 -14.61
N ASP A 179 8.92 3.44 -14.23
CA ASP A 179 8.14 2.29 -14.72
C ASP A 179 7.08 1.83 -13.71
N ARG A 180 6.62 2.74 -12.83
CA ARG A 180 5.68 2.36 -11.77
C ARG A 180 4.36 1.85 -12.37
N PRO A 181 3.69 0.90 -11.70
CA PRO A 181 2.42 0.35 -12.17
C PRO A 181 1.39 1.44 -12.44
N GLU A 182 0.50 1.17 -13.39
CA GLU A 182 -0.56 2.07 -13.83
C GLU A 182 -1.46 2.47 -12.66
N TYR A 183 -1.78 1.52 -11.77
CA TYR A 183 -2.51 1.82 -10.55
C TYR A 183 -1.83 2.91 -9.68
N CYS A 184 -0.49 2.88 -9.57
CA CYS A 184 0.26 3.91 -8.86
C CYS A 184 0.23 5.28 -9.56
N ARG A 185 0.10 5.31 -10.89
CA ARG A 185 -0.03 6.56 -11.66
C ARG A 185 -1.41 7.18 -11.45
N ARG A 186 -2.46 6.34 -11.40
CA ARG A 186 -3.85 6.76 -11.23
C ARG A 186 -4.22 7.19 -9.81
N GLN A 187 -3.50 6.71 -8.78
CA GLN A 187 -3.87 6.89 -7.37
C GLN A 187 -4.29 8.33 -6.96
N GLN A 188 -3.74 9.36 -7.61
CA GLN A 188 -4.11 10.77 -7.39
C GLN A 188 -4.20 11.16 -5.91
N CYS A 189 -3.20 10.79 -5.10
CA CYS A 189 -3.19 11.05 -3.64
C CYS A 189 -3.09 12.54 -3.24
N TRP A 190 -3.30 13.44 -4.20
CA TRP A 190 -3.32 14.89 -4.08
C TRP A 190 -4.72 15.47 -4.30
N GLY A 191 -5.71 14.64 -4.61
CA GLY A 191 -7.09 15.05 -4.85
C GLY A 191 -8.07 13.93 -4.53
N GLU A 192 -9.24 13.98 -5.16
CA GLU A 192 -10.21 12.89 -5.08
C GLU A 192 -9.62 11.64 -5.75
N PRO A 193 -9.57 10.48 -5.06
CA PRO A 193 -9.05 9.27 -5.66
C PRO A 193 -9.94 8.83 -6.82
N PRO A 194 -9.38 8.26 -7.90
CA PRO A 194 -10.20 7.69 -8.97
C PRO A 194 -11.04 6.52 -8.44
N PRO A 195 -12.11 6.14 -9.16
CA PRO A 195 -12.82 4.90 -8.86
C PRO A 195 -11.87 3.69 -8.89
N PRO A 196 -12.20 2.61 -8.17
CA PRO A 196 -11.44 1.38 -8.27
C PRO A 196 -11.45 0.87 -9.72
N PRO A 197 -10.38 0.20 -10.19
CA PRO A 197 -10.32 -0.39 -11.51
C PRO A 197 -11.49 -1.36 -11.73
N ALA A 198 -12.06 -1.34 -12.93
CA ALA A 198 -13.04 -2.32 -13.33
C ALA A 198 -12.39 -3.71 -13.49
N PRO A 199 -13.13 -4.82 -13.34
CA PRO A 199 -12.58 -6.17 -13.45
C PRO A 199 -11.80 -6.44 -14.75
N GLU A 200 -12.25 -5.90 -15.87
CA GLU A 200 -11.61 -6.00 -17.19
C GLU A 200 -10.29 -5.24 -17.31
N GLU A 201 -10.02 -4.30 -16.40
CA GLU A 201 -8.76 -3.55 -16.37
C GLU A 201 -7.67 -4.29 -15.60
N LEU A 202 -8.02 -5.28 -14.78
CA LEU A 202 -7.08 -6.02 -13.95
C LEU A 202 -6.24 -6.97 -14.78
N LEU A 203 -4.93 -6.98 -14.51
CA LEU A 203 -4.06 -8.02 -15.03
C LEU A 203 -4.35 -9.32 -14.27
N THR A 204 -4.46 -10.42 -15.04
CA THR A 204 -4.72 -11.76 -14.52
C THR A 204 -3.66 -12.73 -15.04
N ARG A 205 -3.52 -13.88 -14.39
CA ARG A 205 -2.64 -14.97 -14.82
C ARG A 205 -2.91 -15.39 -16.26
N ARG A 206 -4.17 -15.32 -16.71
CA ARG A 206 -4.54 -15.65 -18.10
C ARG A 206 -3.87 -14.73 -19.11
N HIS A 207 -3.74 -13.45 -18.81
CA HIS A 207 -3.02 -12.52 -19.69
C HIS A 207 -1.53 -12.87 -19.83
N LEU A 208 -0.93 -13.43 -18.77
CA LEU A 208 0.48 -13.79 -18.72
C LEU A 208 0.78 -15.17 -19.32
N LEU A 209 -0.09 -16.14 -19.09
CA LEU A 209 0.27 -17.57 -19.21
C LEU A 209 -0.62 -18.35 -20.19
N LYS A 210 -1.62 -17.72 -20.82
CA LYS A 210 -2.49 -18.43 -21.80
C LYS A 210 -1.73 -19.04 -22.98
N GLU A 211 -0.54 -18.51 -23.29
CA GLU A 211 0.31 -18.99 -24.40
C GLU A 211 1.28 -20.09 -23.97
N VAL A 212 1.22 -20.51 -22.70
CA VAL A 212 1.97 -21.64 -22.13
C VAL A 212 0.95 -22.68 -21.64
N PRO A 213 0.42 -23.54 -22.53
CA PRO A 213 -0.71 -24.43 -22.22
C PRO A 213 -0.49 -25.29 -20.97
N GLU A 214 0.71 -25.85 -20.81
CA GLU A 214 1.05 -26.72 -19.68
C GLU A 214 0.92 -26.00 -18.34
N MET A 215 1.33 -24.72 -18.28
CA MET A 215 1.19 -23.90 -17.09
C MET A 215 -0.27 -23.52 -16.84
N TRP A 216 -1.00 -23.18 -17.91
CA TRP A 216 -2.40 -22.79 -17.80
C TRP A 216 -3.31 -23.95 -17.37
N ASP A 217 -3.03 -25.16 -17.83
CA ASP A 217 -3.75 -26.37 -17.45
C ASP A 217 -3.55 -26.68 -15.96
N LEU A 218 -2.31 -26.54 -15.45
CA LEU A 218 -2.02 -26.70 -14.03
C LEU A 218 -2.75 -25.66 -13.16
N ILE A 219 -2.75 -24.39 -13.59
CA ILE A 219 -3.47 -23.32 -12.90
C ILE A 219 -4.97 -23.62 -12.87
N THR A 220 -5.53 -24.08 -13.99
CA THR A 220 -6.96 -24.39 -14.09
C THR A 220 -7.33 -25.57 -13.20
N ALA A 221 -6.56 -26.66 -13.24
CA ALA A 221 -6.75 -27.83 -12.37
C ALA A 221 -6.62 -27.46 -10.88
N HIS A 222 -5.70 -26.54 -10.54
CA HIS A 222 -5.58 -26.01 -9.19
C HIS A 222 -6.80 -25.20 -8.78
N GLU A 223 -7.29 -24.28 -9.61
CA GLU A 223 -8.49 -23.52 -9.23
C GLU A 223 -9.73 -24.39 -9.09
N GLU A 224 -9.88 -25.43 -9.92
CA GLU A 224 -11.00 -26.36 -9.82
C GLU A 224 -10.98 -27.16 -8.52
N ARG A 225 -9.81 -27.64 -8.07
CA ARG A 225 -9.67 -28.45 -6.86
C ARG A 225 -9.60 -27.59 -5.59
N CYS A 226 -8.93 -26.45 -5.67
CA CYS A 226 -8.66 -25.53 -4.57
C CYS A 226 -9.56 -24.28 -4.61
N HIS A 227 -10.77 -24.39 -5.18
CA HIS A 227 -11.75 -23.32 -5.32
C HIS A 227 -12.17 -22.76 -3.94
N LEU A 228 -11.73 -21.56 -3.60
CA LEU A 228 -11.87 -21.00 -2.25
C LEU A 228 -13.32 -20.87 -1.76
N PRO A 229 -14.31 -20.42 -2.57
CA PRO A 229 -15.71 -20.42 -2.15
C PRO A 229 -16.24 -21.81 -1.81
N ARG A 230 -15.85 -22.85 -2.57
CA ARG A 230 -16.27 -24.23 -2.29
C ARG A 230 -15.65 -24.73 -0.99
N LEU A 231 -14.36 -24.47 -0.78
CA LEU A 231 -13.67 -24.87 0.47
C LEU A 231 -14.23 -24.17 1.71
N ARG A 232 -14.60 -22.89 1.58
CA ARG A 232 -15.30 -22.16 2.65
C ARG A 232 -16.62 -22.83 3.01
N HIS A 233 -17.41 -23.19 2.00
CA HIS A 233 -18.66 -23.91 2.23
C HIS A 233 -18.41 -25.27 2.88
N SER A 234 -17.44 -26.06 2.40
CA SER A 234 -17.07 -27.34 3.03
C SER A 234 -16.71 -27.18 4.51
N LEU A 235 -15.99 -26.11 4.90
CA LEU A 235 -15.70 -25.82 6.30
C LEU A 235 -16.95 -25.54 7.14
N GLU A 236 -17.92 -24.82 6.58
CA GLU A 236 -19.21 -24.54 7.25
C GLU A 236 -20.01 -25.84 7.44
N GLU A 237 -19.99 -26.74 6.45
CA GLU A 237 -20.64 -28.05 6.51
C GLU A 237 -20.01 -28.97 7.56
N VAL A 238 -18.66 -29.01 7.63
CA VAL A 238 -17.92 -29.74 8.67
C VAL A 238 -18.25 -29.18 10.06
N ALA A 239 -18.28 -27.86 10.21
CA ALA A 239 -18.67 -27.22 11.48
C ALA A 239 -20.12 -27.53 11.88
N ALA A 240 -20.99 -27.84 10.90
CA ALA A 240 -22.37 -28.29 11.11
C ALA A 240 -22.50 -29.81 11.33
N GLY A 241 -21.38 -30.56 11.45
CA GLY A 241 -21.37 -31.99 11.77
C GLY A 241 -21.44 -32.93 10.57
N ARG A 242 -21.25 -32.44 9.34
CA ARG A 242 -21.17 -33.27 8.12
C ARG A 242 -19.71 -33.62 7.84
N GLU A 243 -19.24 -34.71 8.44
CA GLU A 243 -17.84 -35.14 8.39
C GLU A 243 -17.34 -35.45 6.97
N GLU A 244 -18.21 -35.95 6.08
CA GLU A 244 -17.89 -36.23 4.66
C GLU A 244 -17.42 -34.99 3.89
N ALA A 245 -17.81 -33.78 4.31
CA ALA A 245 -17.32 -32.54 3.71
C ALA A 245 -15.84 -32.26 4.02
N GLY A 246 -15.25 -32.97 4.99
CA GLY A 246 -13.85 -32.90 5.38
C GLY A 246 -12.91 -33.49 4.34
N ASP A 247 -13.32 -34.55 3.63
CA ASP A 247 -12.48 -35.22 2.62
C ASP A 247 -12.10 -34.26 1.49
N LEU A 248 -13.07 -33.49 0.99
CA LEU A 248 -12.83 -32.45 -0.03
C LEU A 248 -11.80 -31.40 0.40
N LEU A 249 -11.81 -31.03 1.68
CA LEU A 249 -10.86 -30.07 2.23
C LEU A 249 -9.45 -30.66 2.31
N PHE A 250 -9.33 -31.89 2.81
CA PHE A 250 -8.04 -32.55 2.93
C PHE A 250 -7.45 -32.88 1.56
N ASP A 251 -8.26 -33.33 0.60
CA ASP A 251 -7.83 -33.56 -0.78
C ASP A 251 -7.29 -32.27 -1.40
N ALA A 252 -7.99 -31.15 -1.22
CA ALA A 252 -7.53 -29.85 -1.72
C ALA A 252 -6.22 -29.39 -1.05
N LEU A 253 -6.06 -29.61 0.26
CA LEU A 253 -4.83 -29.28 0.98
C LEU A 253 -3.63 -30.09 0.49
N HIS A 254 -3.79 -31.41 0.33
CA HIS A 254 -2.72 -32.25 -0.21
C HIS A 254 -2.41 -31.88 -1.66
N PHE A 255 -3.44 -31.63 -2.48
CA PHE A 255 -3.24 -31.23 -3.87
C PHE A 255 -2.47 -29.90 -3.98
N ASP A 256 -2.86 -28.86 -3.24
CA ASP A 256 -2.14 -27.58 -3.19
C ASP A 256 -0.68 -27.76 -2.75
N HIS A 257 -0.45 -28.56 -1.70
CA HIS A 257 0.88 -28.79 -1.17
C HIS A 257 1.80 -29.53 -2.14
N TYR A 258 1.36 -30.70 -2.63
CA TYR A 258 2.19 -31.54 -3.49
C TYR A 258 2.39 -30.91 -4.88
N LEU A 259 1.42 -30.14 -5.38
CA LEU A 259 1.61 -29.39 -6.61
C LEU A 259 2.69 -28.30 -6.45
N ARG A 260 2.66 -27.53 -5.36
CA ARG A 260 3.72 -26.55 -5.07
C ARG A 260 5.08 -27.20 -4.91
N LYS A 261 5.15 -28.30 -4.16
CA LYS A 261 6.35 -29.12 -3.99
C LYS A 261 6.93 -29.56 -5.33
N MET A 262 6.11 -30.12 -6.22
CA MET A 262 6.54 -30.53 -7.56
C MET A 262 7.07 -29.33 -8.37
N LEU A 263 6.35 -28.21 -8.37
CA LEU A 263 6.79 -26.99 -9.07
C LEU A 263 8.14 -26.44 -8.54
N GLU A 264 8.39 -26.57 -7.24
CA GLU A 264 9.65 -26.14 -6.63
C GLU A 264 10.80 -27.13 -6.88
N GLU A 265 10.56 -28.42 -6.67
CA GLU A 265 11.58 -29.47 -6.69
C GLU A 265 11.92 -29.93 -8.12
N GLU A 266 10.91 -30.08 -8.99
CA GLU A 266 11.11 -30.57 -10.37
C GLU A 266 11.29 -29.43 -11.37
N TRP A 267 10.55 -28.32 -11.22
CA TRP A 267 10.58 -27.21 -12.17
C TRP A 267 11.47 -26.05 -11.72
N GLY A 268 12.06 -26.15 -10.52
CA GLY A 268 13.00 -25.17 -9.99
C GLY A 268 12.37 -23.80 -9.71
N LEU A 269 11.04 -23.73 -9.58
CA LEU A 269 10.36 -22.47 -9.25
C LEU A 269 10.63 -22.10 -7.80
N SER A 270 10.69 -20.79 -7.53
CA SER A 270 10.71 -20.32 -6.15
C SER A 270 9.31 -20.41 -5.54
N GLY A 271 9.20 -20.54 -4.22
CA GLY A 271 7.89 -20.42 -3.55
C GLY A 271 7.18 -19.09 -3.82
N ALA A 272 7.93 -18.01 -4.10
CA ALA A 272 7.33 -16.75 -4.50
C ALA A 272 6.71 -16.81 -5.92
N ALA A 273 7.33 -17.56 -6.83
CA ALA A 273 6.78 -17.80 -8.16
C ALA A 273 5.56 -18.74 -8.10
N THR A 274 5.57 -19.78 -7.24
CA THR A 274 4.39 -20.64 -7.07
C THR A 274 3.18 -19.87 -6.53
N GLU A 275 3.39 -18.81 -5.73
CA GLU A 275 2.34 -17.91 -5.29
C GLU A 275 1.80 -16.96 -6.38
N LEU A 276 2.59 -16.65 -7.40
CA LEU A 276 2.06 -16.03 -8.62
C LEU A 276 1.17 -17.03 -9.36
N LEU A 277 1.61 -18.27 -9.52
CA LEU A 277 0.90 -19.26 -10.33
C LEU A 277 -0.38 -19.77 -9.66
N LEU A 278 -0.31 -20.14 -8.38
CA LEU A 278 -1.37 -20.86 -7.65
C LEU A 278 -2.05 -19.99 -6.59
N GLY A 279 -1.67 -18.71 -6.49
CA GLY A 279 -2.05 -17.85 -5.38
C GLY A 279 -1.40 -18.27 -4.06
N ARG A 280 -1.81 -17.65 -2.96
CA ARG A 280 -1.32 -17.97 -1.62
C ARG A 280 -1.64 -19.43 -1.26
N PRO A 281 -0.77 -20.13 -0.51
CA PRO A 281 -1.03 -21.49 -0.05
C PRO A 281 -2.38 -21.61 0.66
N LEU A 282 -3.08 -22.73 0.51
CA LEU A 282 -4.37 -22.93 1.17
C LEU A 282 -4.28 -22.84 2.69
N THR A 283 -3.13 -23.17 3.27
CA THR A 283 -2.85 -22.99 4.70
C THR A 283 -2.94 -21.53 5.14
N CYS A 284 -2.54 -20.57 4.28
CA CYS A 284 -2.71 -19.14 4.53
C CYS A 284 -4.19 -18.72 4.48
N PHE A 285 -4.94 -19.24 3.51
CA PHE A 285 -6.39 -19.02 3.45
C PHE A 285 -7.10 -19.52 4.71
N LEU A 286 -6.79 -20.73 5.18
CA LEU A 286 -7.35 -21.28 6.42
C LEU A 286 -6.96 -20.44 7.64
N LYS A 287 -5.74 -19.92 7.68
CA LYS A 287 -5.27 -19.02 8.74
C LYS A 287 -6.07 -17.71 8.81
N ASP A 288 -6.51 -17.19 7.66
CA ASP A 288 -7.41 -16.04 7.56
C ASP A 288 -8.83 -16.36 8.06
N LEU A 289 -9.19 -17.65 8.17
CA LEU A 289 -10.43 -18.14 8.77
C LEU A 289 -10.27 -18.58 10.23
N GLY A 290 -9.09 -18.38 10.83
CA GLY A 290 -8.83 -18.76 12.21
C GLY A 290 -8.50 -20.24 12.40
N LEU A 291 -8.08 -20.95 11.34
CA LEU A 291 -7.65 -22.35 11.40
C LEU A 291 -6.16 -22.46 11.05
N GLN A 292 -5.44 -23.30 11.79
CA GLN A 292 -4.07 -23.67 11.49
C GLN A 292 -4.09 -25.09 10.89
N ALA A 293 -3.57 -25.23 9.68
CA ALA A 293 -3.37 -26.52 9.02
C ALA A 293 -1.89 -26.90 9.05
N THR A 294 -1.59 -28.08 9.59
CA THR A 294 -0.21 -28.59 9.72
C THR A 294 -0.14 -29.98 9.12
N LEU A 295 0.78 -30.19 8.19
CA LEU A 295 1.08 -31.52 7.64
C LEU A 295 1.87 -32.32 8.68
N THR A 296 1.39 -33.51 9.02
CA THR A 296 2.04 -34.43 9.96
C THR A 296 3.13 -35.25 9.26
N PRO A 297 4.08 -35.86 10.00
CA PRO A 297 5.10 -36.74 9.42
C PRO A 297 4.51 -37.93 8.64
N GLU A 298 3.30 -38.36 8.98
CA GLU A 298 2.57 -39.44 8.31
C GLU A 298 1.95 -38.98 6.98
N GLY A 299 2.12 -37.71 6.59
CA GLY A 299 1.65 -37.17 5.32
C GLY A 299 0.17 -36.80 5.31
N SER A 300 -0.44 -36.59 6.48
CA SER A 300 -1.84 -36.16 6.63
C SER A 300 -1.92 -34.76 7.24
N TYR A 301 -2.99 -34.01 6.97
CA TYR A 301 -3.19 -32.70 7.57
C TYR A 301 -3.94 -32.77 8.90
N ARG A 302 -3.48 -32.00 9.88
CA ARG A 302 -4.20 -31.71 11.13
C ARG A 302 -4.66 -30.26 11.13
N LEU A 303 -5.94 -30.04 11.43
CA LEU A 303 -6.52 -28.72 11.63
C LEU A 303 -6.67 -28.43 13.13
N THR A 304 -6.21 -27.26 13.57
CA THR A 304 -6.46 -26.77 14.93
C THR A 304 -6.98 -25.34 14.89
N PRO A 305 -7.81 -24.91 15.86
CA PRO A 305 -8.12 -23.50 16.02
C PRO A 305 -6.83 -22.69 16.14
N ARG A 306 -6.78 -21.53 15.48
CA ARG A 306 -5.70 -20.57 15.66
C ARG A 306 -5.88 -19.95 17.05
N CYS A 307 -5.02 -20.31 18.00
CA CYS A 307 -4.95 -19.59 19.27
C CYS A 307 -4.59 -18.12 18.98
N THR A 308 -5.57 -17.23 19.08
CA THR A 308 -5.35 -15.79 19.17
C THR A 308 -4.98 -15.47 20.62
N SER A 309 -3.82 -15.94 21.06
CA SER A 309 -3.23 -15.58 22.35
C SER A 309 -1.82 -15.06 22.10
N CYS A 310 -1.71 -13.73 22.07
CA CYS A 310 -0.57 -12.84 22.34
C CYS A 310 -0.69 -11.59 21.46
#